data_AF-A0A420YKU5-F1
#
_entry.id   AF-A0A420YKU5-F1
#
_cell.length_a   1.000
_cell.length_b   1.000
_cell.length_c   1.000
_cell.angle_alpha   90.00
_cell.angle_beta   90.00
_cell.angle_gamma   90.00
#
_symmetry.space_group_name_H-M   'P 1'
#
loop_
_entity.id
_entity.type
_entity.pdbx_description
1 polymer ?
#
loop_
_entity_poly.entity_id
_entity_poly.type
_entity_poly.pdbx_seq_one_letter_code
_entity_poly.pdbx_strand_id
1 'polypeptide(L)'
;MSYNVARYYEEPNPVVTLHLNRTPKRPAKITSKAIIPTVWDNEGLVYLTLPSEVSESSPFPLIDVANYSLAIEVHPPQSKIPISTGEGVKVLYGSIADINGPRKPLGGPPFPTLAATTSEDENLSADADLGAILLRLTPIKGTEPGSWASAGDVPVTTTFDTSGVGVEFQDLKFTKVEDLWWGGGFKDLDFYNMSGFHFRFLHDKSEIAHLQFWTAGMPPPSSPTLRC
;
A
#
# COMPACT_ATOMS: atom_id res chain seq x y z
N MET A 1 -33.59 -21.06 26.90
CA MET A 1 -34.68 -20.19 26.41
C MET A 1 -35.84 -20.32 27.37
N SER A 2 -36.20 -19.23 28.05
CA SER A 2 -37.34 -19.17 28.95
C SER A 2 -38.49 -18.45 28.24
N TYR A 3 -39.71 -18.95 28.36
CA TYR A 3 -40.89 -18.46 27.65
C TYR A 3 -41.80 -17.72 28.64
N ASN A 4 -42.05 -16.43 28.42
CA ASN A 4 -42.92 -15.63 29.27
C ASN A 4 -43.91 -14.84 28.38
N VAL A 5 -45.19 -15.18 28.50
CA VAL A 5 -46.28 -14.50 27.79
C VAL A 5 -47.31 -14.07 28.82
N ALA A 6 -47.48 -12.76 28.94
CA ALA A 6 -48.36 -12.16 29.92
C ALA A 6 -49.78 -12.73 29.79
N ARG A 7 -50.36 -13.13 30.93
CA ARG A 7 -51.70 -13.76 31.04
C ARG A 7 -51.87 -15.14 30.39
N TYR A 8 -50.78 -15.82 30.04
CA TYR A 8 -50.82 -17.23 29.61
C TYR A 8 -49.92 -18.10 30.49
N TYR A 9 -48.64 -17.76 30.62
CA TYR A 9 -47.71 -18.40 31.54
C TYR A 9 -46.53 -17.46 31.82
N GLU A 10 -46.31 -17.15 33.10
CA GLU A 10 -45.28 -16.23 33.56
C GLU A 10 -44.36 -16.96 34.56
N GLU A 11 -43.11 -17.16 34.17
CA GLU A 11 -42.10 -17.77 35.05
C GLU A 11 -41.61 -16.76 36.12
N PRO A 12 -41.37 -17.18 37.37
CA PRO A 12 -40.71 -16.33 38.35
C PRO A 12 -39.24 -16.13 37.95
N ASN A 13 -38.85 -14.89 37.68
CA ASN A 13 -37.50 -14.48 37.23
C ASN A 13 -37.12 -14.98 35.81
N PRO A 14 -37.71 -14.42 34.73
CA PRO A 14 -37.30 -14.76 33.37
C PRO A 14 -35.83 -14.33 33.12
N VAL A 15 -34.99 -15.27 32.70
CA VAL A 15 -33.56 -15.05 32.42
C VAL A 15 -33.32 -15.15 30.91
N VAL A 16 -32.62 -14.17 30.33
CA VAL A 16 -32.08 -14.27 28.96
C VAL A 16 -30.69 -14.90 29.03
N THR A 17 -30.56 -16.16 28.64
CA THR A 17 -29.26 -16.83 28.48
C THR A 17 -28.76 -16.69 27.04
N LEU A 18 -27.65 -15.97 26.87
CA LEU A 18 -26.93 -15.88 25.60
C LEU A 18 -26.04 -17.12 25.44
N HIS A 19 -26.43 -18.04 24.57
CA HIS A 19 -25.59 -19.17 24.20
C HIS A 19 -24.63 -18.73 23.08
N LEU A 20 -23.44 -18.26 23.47
CA LEU A 20 -22.35 -18.04 22.52
C LEU A 20 -21.88 -19.39 21.98
N ASN A 21 -22.29 -19.73 20.77
CA ASN A 21 -21.68 -20.81 20.02
C ASN A 21 -20.21 -20.43 19.80
N ARG A 22 -19.29 -21.15 20.46
CA ARG A 22 -17.87 -21.14 20.09
C ARG A 22 -17.75 -21.89 18.77
N THR A 23 -18.06 -21.21 17.66
CA THR A 23 -17.65 -21.70 16.35
C THR A 23 -16.12 -21.69 16.34
N PRO A 24 -15.45 -22.85 16.23
CA PRO A 24 -14.00 -22.85 16.05
C PRO A 24 -13.67 -21.99 14.84
N LYS A 25 -12.71 -21.08 14.99
CA LYS A 25 -12.21 -20.25 13.89
C LYS A 25 -11.73 -21.25 12.82
N ARG A 26 -12.48 -21.36 11.72
CA ARG A 26 -12.13 -22.29 10.64
C ARG A 26 -10.71 -21.93 10.21
N PRO A 27 -9.78 -22.89 10.09
CA PRO A 27 -8.43 -22.56 9.61
C PRO A 27 -8.58 -21.83 8.29
N ALA A 28 -7.90 -20.69 8.16
CA ALA A 28 -7.97 -19.86 6.98
C ALA A 28 -7.65 -20.73 5.76
N LYS A 29 -8.52 -20.67 4.75
CA LYS A 29 -8.31 -21.45 3.53
C LYS A 29 -7.16 -20.77 2.78
N ILE A 30 -6.01 -21.45 2.73
CA ILE A 30 -4.87 -21.00 1.95
C ILE A 30 -5.34 -20.78 0.50
N THR A 31 -5.22 -19.54 0.03
CA THR A 31 -5.64 -19.14 -1.32
C THR A 31 -4.41 -18.95 -2.20
N SER A 32 -4.55 -19.30 -3.48
CA SER A 32 -3.54 -19.01 -4.49
C SER A 32 -3.63 -17.58 -5.03
N LYS A 33 -4.79 -16.91 -4.89
CA LYS A 33 -4.99 -15.54 -5.36
C LYS A 33 -4.75 -14.55 -4.22
N ALA A 34 -3.50 -14.14 -4.06
CA ALA A 34 -3.09 -13.22 -3.01
C ALA A 34 -3.58 -11.77 -3.24
N ILE A 35 -3.63 -11.34 -4.50
CA ILE A 35 -3.85 -9.95 -4.90
C ILE A 35 -5.04 -9.86 -5.86
N ILE A 36 -5.97 -8.95 -5.58
CA ILE A 36 -7.14 -8.68 -6.42
C ILE A 36 -7.18 -7.18 -6.75
N PRO A 37 -6.82 -6.79 -7.99
CA PRO A 37 -6.91 -5.41 -8.45
C PRO A 37 -8.34 -5.06 -8.88
N THR A 38 -8.74 -3.82 -8.65
CA THR A 38 -9.98 -3.18 -9.11
C THR A 38 -9.78 -1.66 -9.15
N VAL A 39 -10.82 -0.90 -9.46
CA VAL A 39 -10.79 0.57 -9.50
C VAL A 39 -11.75 1.14 -8.46
N TRP A 40 -11.39 2.27 -7.85
CA TRP A 40 -12.26 3.06 -6.98
C TRP A 40 -11.94 4.54 -7.16
N ASP A 41 -12.94 5.35 -7.50
CA ASP A 41 -12.84 6.82 -7.62
C ASP A 41 -11.66 7.34 -8.47
N ASN A 42 -11.46 6.72 -9.65
CA ASN A 42 -10.32 6.99 -10.57
C ASN A 42 -8.93 6.65 -9.98
N GLU A 43 -8.88 5.93 -8.88
CA GLU A 43 -7.68 5.38 -8.28
C GLU A 43 -7.67 3.84 -8.37
N GLY A 44 -6.49 3.26 -8.36
CA GLY A 44 -6.35 1.81 -8.28
C GLY A 44 -6.72 1.35 -6.88
N LEU A 45 -7.53 0.30 -6.77
CA LEU A 45 -7.85 -0.33 -5.50
C LEU A 45 -7.36 -1.78 -5.52
N VAL A 46 -6.55 -2.14 -4.55
CA VAL A 46 -5.94 -3.45 -4.45
C VAL A 46 -6.36 -4.12 -3.15
N TYR A 47 -7.10 -5.22 -3.27
CA TYR A 47 -7.36 -6.08 -2.13
C TYR A 47 -6.25 -7.11 -1.97
N LEU A 48 -5.67 -7.14 -0.77
CA LEU A 48 -4.55 -7.99 -0.40
C LEU A 48 -4.99 -9.02 0.62
N THR A 49 -4.72 -10.29 0.32
CA THR A 49 -4.91 -11.38 1.28
C THR A 49 -3.92 -11.24 2.43
N LEU A 50 -4.28 -11.67 3.63
CA LEU A 50 -3.32 -11.75 4.73
C LEU A 50 -2.15 -12.65 4.32
N PRO A 51 -0.89 -12.26 4.59
CA PRO A 51 0.24 -13.06 4.13
C PRO A 51 0.27 -14.47 4.75
N SER A 52 -0.26 -14.65 5.97
CA SER A 52 -0.41 -15.96 6.61
C SER A 52 -1.46 -16.87 5.94
N GLU A 53 -2.23 -16.37 4.97
CA GLU A 53 -3.28 -17.10 4.25
C GLU A 53 -2.91 -17.38 2.78
N VAL A 54 -1.66 -17.09 2.38
CA VAL A 54 -1.14 -17.42 1.04
C VAL A 54 -0.02 -18.47 1.15
N SER A 55 0.14 -19.30 0.13
CA SER A 55 1.19 -20.33 0.10
C SER A 55 2.49 -19.86 -0.53
N GLU A 56 2.42 -18.87 -1.41
CA GLU A 56 3.53 -18.43 -2.24
C GLU A 56 3.56 -16.90 -2.32
N SER A 57 4.77 -16.36 -2.54
CA SER A 57 4.97 -14.94 -2.77
C SER A 57 4.26 -14.52 -4.06
N SER A 58 3.56 -13.39 -4.03
CA SER A 58 2.82 -12.89 -5.19
C SER A 58 3.14 -11.40 -5.39
N PRO A 59 3.83 -11.04 -6.49
CA PRO A 59 3.99 -9.66 -6.90
C PRO A 59 2.85 -9.21 -7.82
N PHE A 60 2.56 -7.92 -7.82
CA PHE A 60 1.60 -7.30 -8.72
C PHE A 60 2.08 -5.89 -9.15
N PRO A 61 2.33 -5.65 -10.45
CA PRO A 61 2.75 -4.35 -10.97
C PRO A 61 1.71 -3.26 -10.74
N LEU A 62 2.17 -2.03 -10.45
CA LEU A 62 1.32 -0.87 -10.23
C LEU A 62 1.58 0.23 -11.27
N ILE A 63 2.81 0.74 -11.29
CA ILE A 63 3.16 1.91 -12.10
C ILE A 63 4.67 1.97 -12.29
N ASP A 64 5.08 2.42 -13.47
CA ASP A 64 6.43 2.89 -13.72
C ASP A 64 6.43 4.41 -13.59
N VAL A 65 7.24 4.95 -12.67
CA VAL A 65 7.31 6.39 -12.42
C VAL A 65 8.73 6.79 -12.07
N ALA A 66 9.19 7.91 -12.64
CA ALA A 66 10.48 8.51 -12.28
C ALA A 66 11.67 7.53 -12.43
N ASN A 67 11.63 6.67 -13.46
CA ASN A 67 12.62 5.62 -13.76
C ASN A 67 12.63 4.41 -12.80
N TYR A 68 11.56 4.21 -12.02
CA TYR A 68 11.37 3.04 -11.16
C TYR A 68 10.06 2.33 -11.48
N SER A 69 10.10 1.00 -11.56
CA SER A 69 8.92 0.13 -11.57
C SER A 69 8.48 -0.15 -10.15
N LEU A 70 7.23 0.17 -9.83
CA LEU A 70 6.62 -0.09 -8.53
C LEU A 70 5.69 -1.29 -8.60
N ALA A 71 5.84 -2.19 -7.63
CA ALA A 71 4.99 -3.37 -7.47
C ALA A 71 4.61 -3.56 -5.99
N ILE A 72 3.39 -4.04 -5.75
CA ILE A 72 2.95 -4.51 -4.43
C ILE A 72 3.19 -6.02 -4.35
N GLU A 73 3.72 -6.48 -3.22
CA GLU A 73 4.06 -7.89 -3.03
C GLU A 73 3.50 -8.41 -1.71
N VAL A 74 2.97 -9.64 -1.75
CA VAL A 74 2.52 -10.38 -0.57
C VAL A 74 3.41 -11.59 -0.40
N HIS A 75 3.99 -11.74 0.80
CA HIS A 75 4.98 -12.75 1.13
C HIS A 75 4.55 -13.58 2.33
N PRO A 76 4.39 -14.90 2.19
CA PRO A 76 3.98 -15.74 3.31
C PRO A 76 5.02 -15.74 4.44
N PRO A 77 4.64 -16.18 5.65
CA PRO A 77 5.56 -16.26 6.77
C PRO A 77 6.82 -17.06 6.43
N GLN A 78 7.98 -16.60 6.93
CA GLN A 78 9.30 -17.23 6.73
C GLN A 78 9.79 -17.28 5.27
N SER A 79 9.07 -16.68 4.32
CA SER A 79 9.52 -16.65 2.92
C SER A 79 10.77 -15.80 2.74
N LYS A 80 11.61 -16.23 1.81
CA LYS A 80 12.76 -15.46 1.37
C LYS A 80 12.34 -14.51 0.25
N ILE A 81 12.90 -13.32 0.30
CA ILE A 81 12.60 -12.23 -0.60
C ILE A 81 13.92 -11.81 -1.24
N PRO A 82 14.25 -12.32 -2.44
CA PRO A 82 15.44 -11.88 -3.17
C PRO A 82 15.35 -10.38 -3.42
N ILE A 83 16.46 -9.68 -3.26
CA ILE A 83 16.57 -8.26 -3.57
C ILE A 83 17.87 -8.00 -4.33
N SER A 84 17.76 -7.24 -5.41
CA SER A 84 18.93 -6.89 -6.23
C SER A 84 19.52 -5.55 -5.80
N THR A 85 20.79 -5.32 -6.11
CA THR A 85 21.45 -4.02 -5.89
C THR A 85 20.64 -2.88 -6.51
N GLY A 86 20.34 -1.87 -5.70
CA GLY A 86 19.58 -0.68 -6.13
C GLY A 86 18.06 -0.83 -6.05
N GLU A 87 17.52 -2.01 -5.76
CA GLU A 87 16.10 -2.16 -5.46
C GLU A 87 15.77 -1.59 -4.08
N GLY A 88 14.64 -0.90 -4.00
CA GLY A 88 14.07 -0.38 -2.77
C GLY A 88 12.90 -1.22 -2.30
N VAL A 89 12.73 -1.35 -0.99
CA VAL A 89 11.56 -1.97 -0.37
C VAL A 89 10.99 -1.09 0.74
N LYS A 90 9.67 -0.98 0.76
CA LYS A 90 8.91 -0.32 1.82
C LYS A 90 7.85 -1.28 2.36
N VAL A 91 7.97 -1.67 3.62
CA VAL A 91 7.02 -2.59 4.26
C VAL A 91 5.72 -1.84 4.55
N LEU A 92 4.57 -2.47 4.26
CA LEU A 92 3.22 -1.95 4.52
C LEU A 92 2.47 -2.77 5.58
N TYR A 93 2.80 -4.05 5.72
CA TYR A 93 2.31 -4.92 6.80
C TYR A 93 3.34 -5.96 7.21
N GLY A 94 3.31 -6.38 8.48
CA GLY A 94 4.23 -7.38 9.04
C GLY A 94 5.63 -6.82 9.26
N SER A 95 6.65 -7.63 8.98
CA SER A 95 8.04 -7.21 9.03
C SER A 95 8.91 -8.00 8.07
N ILE A 96 10.07 -7.44 7.73
CA ILE A 96 11.14 -8.16 7.04
C ILE A 96 12.43 -8.03 7.86
N ALA A 97 13.19 -9.11 7.95
CA ALA A 97 14.55 -9.10 8.46
C ALA A 97 15.50 -8.66 7.34
N ASP A 98 16.39 -7.74 7.67
CA ASP A 98 17.43 -7.18 6.82
C ASP A 98 18.73 -7.13 7.65
N ILE A 99 19.88 -7.11 6.98
CA ILE A 99 21.20 -7.02 7.63
C ILE A 99 21.35 -5.77 8.49
N ASN A 100 20.67 -4.68 8.10
CA ASN A 100 20.63 -3.42 8.82
C ASN A 100 19.61 -3.38 9.98
N GLY A 101 18.94 -4.51 10.24
CA GLY A 101 17.90 -4.65 11.26
C GLY A 101 16.49 -4.76 10.66
N PRO A 102 15.49 -5.16 11.47
CA PRO A 102 14.15 -5.44 10.97
C PRO A 102 13.47 -4.17 10.45
N ARG A 103 12.83 -4.27 9.29
CA ARG A 103 12.01 -3.20 8.70
C ARG A 103 10.53 -3.48 8.94
N LYS A 104 9.79 -2.43 9.31
CA LYS A 104 8.36 -2.49 9.66
C LYS A 104 7.62 -1.29 9.05
N PRO A 105 6.28 -1.34 8.89
CA PRO A 105 5.50 -0.25 8.29
C PRO A 105 5.63 1.07 9.04
N LEU A 106 5.65 0.97 10.37
CA LEU A 106 5.78 2.06 11.34
C LEU A 106 6.73 1.60 12.44
N GLY A 107 7.41 2.55 13.10
CA GLY A 107 8.26 2.25 14.28
C GLY A 107 9.72 2.69 14.18
N GLY A 108 10.10 3.46 13.15
CA GLY A 108 11.35 4.22 13.18
C GLY A 108 11.32 5.35 14.21
N PRO A 109 12.48 5.94 14.55
CA PRO A 109 12.52 7.13 15.38
C PRO A 109 11.67 8.24 14.75
N PRO A 110 10.99 9.08 15.55
CA PRO A 110 10.29 10.24 15.01
C PRO A 110 11.31 11.14 14.30
N PHE A 111 11.00 11.52 13.05
CA PHE A 111 11.85 12.37 12.20
C PHE A 111 13.26 11.79 11.95
N PRO A 112 13.38 10.62 11.31
CA PRO A 112 14.69 10.11 10.92
C PRO A 112 15.30 11.04 9.86
N THR A 113 16.61 11.29 9.95
CA THR A 113 17.32 12.12 8.96
C THR A 113 17.18 11.55 7.55
N LEU A 114 17.29 10.22 7.42
CA LEU A 114 17.10 9.43 6.21
C LEU A 114 16.61 8.03 6.60
N ALA A 115 15.61 7.50 5.89
CA ALA A 115 15.20 6.11 5.99
C ALA A 115 15.51 5.43 4.65
N ALA A 116 16.59 4.63 4.62
CA ALA A 116 16.99 3.92 3.41
C ALA A 116 15.91 2.92 2.99
N THR A 117 15.56 2.93 1.71
CA THR A 117 14.67 1.93 1.09
C THR A 117 15.47 0.76 0.51
N THR A 118 16.71 0.97 0.12
CA THR A 118 17.62 -0.06 -0.40
C THR A 118 18.19 -0.92 0.73
N SER A 119 18.49 -2.20 0.44
CA SER A 119 19.21 -3.10 1.36
C SER A 119 20.60 -3.42 0.80
N GLU A 120 21.53 -3.76 1.69
CA GLU A 120 22.85 -4.33 1.36
C GLU A 120 22.83 -5.87 1.35
N ASP A 121 21.73 -6.47 1.78
CA ASP A 121 21.49 -7.91 1.72
C ASP A 121 21.09 -8.34 0.30
N GLU A 122 21.30 -9.60 -0.04
CA GLU A 122 20.82 -10.21 -1.27
C GLU A 122 19.46 -10.89 -1.06
N ASN A 123 19.12 -11.24 0.18
CA ASN A 123 17.90 -11.95 0.52
C ASN A 123 17.32 -11.47 1.86
N LEU A 124 16.20 -10.78 1.78
CA LEU A 124 15.41 -10.42 2.96
C LEU A 124 14.56 -11.62 3.40
N SER A 125 14.12 -11.64 4.65
CA SER A 125 13.24 -12.70 5.16
C SER A 125 11.96 -12.13 5.76
N ALA A 126 10.81 -12.62 5.34
CA ALA A 126 9.53 -12.22 5.90
C ALA A 126 9.37 -12.68 7.36
N ASP A 127 8.57 -11.92 8.13
CA ASP A 127 8.19 -12.24 9.50
C ASP A 127 7.77 -13.70 9.66
N ALA A 128 8.22 -14.35 10.73
CA ALA A 128 8.02 -15.78 10.93
C ALA A 128 6.57 -16.17 11.18
N ASP A 129 5.76 -15.25 11.72
CA ASP A 129 4.37 -15.51 12.09
C ASP A 129 3.38 -14.78 11.17
N LEU A 130 3.69 -13.54 10.82
CA LEU A 130 2.76 -12.67 10.08
C LEU A 130 3.00 -12.67 8.56
N GLY A 131 4.19 -13.04 8.11
CA GLY A 131 4.67 -12.73 6.76
C GLY A 131 4.80 -11.22 6.53
N ALA A 132 4.76 -10.79 5.27
CA ALA A 132 4.93 -9.39 4.91
C ALA A 132 4.07 -8.95 3.71
N ILE A 133 3.68 -7.67 3.72
CA ILE A 133 3.24 -6.96 2.52
C ILE A 133 4.22 -5.81 2.31
N LEU A 134 4.76 -5.67 1.10
CA LEU A 134 5.72 -4.62 0.78
C LEU A 134 5.47 -3.99 -0.58
N LEU A 135 5.85 -2.73 -0.70
CA LEU A 135 6.01 -2.01 -1.96
C LEU A 135 7.48 -2.18 -2.39
N ARG A 136 7.70 -2.77 -3.56
CA ARG A 136 9.00 -2.87 -4.21
C ARG A 136 9.18 -1.75 -5.22
N LEU A 137 10.39 -1.20 -5.26
CA LEU A 137 10.85 -0.20 -6.21
C LEU A 137 12.05 -0.78 -6.95
N THR A 138 11.88 -1.13 -8.23
CA THR A 138 12.94 -1.69 -9.06
C THR A 138 13.39 -0.66 -10.09
N PRO A 139 14.69 -0.30 -10.15
CA PRO A 139 15.20 0.58 -11.19
C PRO A 139 14.92 0.01 -12.59
N ILE A 140 14.42 0.83 -13.51
CA ILE A 140 14.16 0.40 -14.89
C ILE A 140 15.50 0.28 -15.64
N LYS A 141 15.75 -0.87 -16.26
CA LYS A 141 17.02 -1.12 -16.98
C LYS A 141 17.25 -0.10 -18.09
N GLY A 142 18.46 0.44 -18.15
CA GLY A 142 18.85 1.44 -19.16
C GLY A 142 18.35 2.86 -18.84
N THR A 143 17.82 3.09 -17.64
CA THR A 143 17.48 4.42 -17.13
C THR A 143 18.36 4.74 -15.93
N GLU A 144 18.62 6.03 -15.73
CA GLU A 144 19.39 6.54 -14.58
C GLU A 144 18.45 7.35 -13.67
N PRO A 145 18.75 7.48 -12.36
CA PRO A 145 18.05 8.42 -11.50
C PRO A 145 18.00 9.82 -12.15
N GLY A 146 16.78 10.31 -12.36
CA GLY A 146 16.54 11.51 -13.15
C GLY A 146 16.48 12.79 -12.32
N SER A 147 16.84 13.89 -12.97
CA SER A 147 16.40 15.24 -12.60
C SER A 147 15.57 15.77 -13.75
N TRP A 148 14.35 16.21 -13.46
CA TRP A 148 13.39 16.66 -14.46
C TRP A 148 13.18 18.17 -14.35
N ALA A 149 13.07 18.85 -15.50
CA ALA A 149 12.89 20.29 -15.54
C ALA A 149 11.46 20.70 -15.14
N SER A 150 10.49 19.84 -15.41
CA SER A 150 9.09 20.00 -15.05
C SER A 150 8.45 18.67 -14.67
N ALA A 151 7.28 18.73 -14.02
CA ALA A 151 6.49 17.53 -13.69
C ALA A 151 6.07 16.72 -14.95
N GLY A 152 5.88 17.39 -16.09
CA GLY A 152 5.53 16.75 -17.36
C GLY A 152 6.67 15.95 -17.99
N ASP A 153 7.92 16.21 -17.59
CA ASP A 153 9.08 15.46 -18.06
C ASP A 153 9.33 14.19 -17.23
N VAL A 154 8.65 14.03 -16.09
CA VAL A 154 8.75 12.83 -15.26
C VAL A 154 8.09 11.68 -16.01
N PRO A 155 8.83 10.62 -16.37
CA PRO A 155 8.26 9.50 -17.10
C PRO A 155 7.26 8.76 -16.21
N VAL A 156 6.07 8.53 -16.74
CA VAL A 156 4.99 7.79 -16.09
C VAL A 156 4.41 6.80 -17.09
N THR A 157 4.23 5.55 -16.67
CA THR A 157 3.51 4.52 -17.42
C THR A 157 2.72 3.69 -16.43
N THR A 158 1.39 3.70 -16.57
CA THR A 158 0.52 2.91 -15.68
C THR A 158 0.56 1.45 -16.13
N THR A 159 1.07 0.56 -15.26
CA THR A 159 1.18 -0.89 -15.54
C THR A 159 0.09 -1.70 -14.82
N PHE A 160 -0.81 -1.01 -14.12
CA PHE A 160 -1.90 -1.57 -13.34
C PHE A 160 -2.99 -2.22 -14.22
N ASP A 161 -2.96 -3.55 -14.32
CA ASP A 161 -3.91 -4.31 -15.15
C ASP A 161 -5.16 -4.75 -14.36
N THR A 162 -6.32 -4.22 -14.78
CA THR A 162 -7.65 -4.58 -14.24
C THR A 162 -8.52 -5.35 -15.23
N SER A 163 -7.97 -5.75 -16.37
CA SER A 163 -8.69 -6.50 -17.42
C SER A 163 -9.33 -7.80 -16.89
N GLY A 164 -8.66 -8.47 -15.94
CA GLY A 164 -9.15 -9.69 -15.30
C GLY A 164 -10.42 -9.52 -14.45
N VAL A 165 -10.81 -8.29 -14.12
CA VAL A 165 -12.09 -7.97 -13.45
C VAL A 165 -13.07 -7.21 -14.36
N GLY A 166 -12.72 -7.01 -15.63
CA GLY A 166 -13.58 -6.37 -16.63
C GLY A 166 -13.80 -4.88 -16.40
N VAL A 167 -12.86 -4.21 -15.72
CA VAL A 167 -12.89 -2.77 -15.47
C VAL A 167 -11.72 -2.14 -16.23
N GLU A 168 -11.96 -0.99 -16.86
CA GLU A 168 -10.90 -0.20 -17.48
C GLU A 168 -10.33 0.78 -16.44
N PHE A 169 -9.00 0.88 -16.39
CA PHE A 169 -8.30 1.83 -15.54
C PHE A 169 -7.61 2.87 -16.42
N GLN A 170 -7.83 4.14 -16.12
CA GLN A 170 -7.22 5.23 -16.88
C GLN A 170 -5.75 5.41 -16.48
N ASP A 171 -4.94 5.83 -17.44
CA ASP A 171 -3.54 6.17 -17.18
C ASP A 171 -3.44 7.31 -16.17
N LEU A 172 -2.67 7.06 -15.11
CA LEU A 172 -2.34 8.06 -14.11
C LEU A 172 -1.37 9.10 -14.69
N LYS A 173 -1.55 10.35 -14.27
CA LYS A 173 -0.72 11.48 -14.68
C LYS A 173 -0.61 12.53 -13.58
N PHE A 174 0.48 13.28 -13.60
CA PHE A 174 0.62 14.46 -12.75
C PHE A 174 -0.36 15.55 -13.19
N THR A 175 -1.16 16.02 -12.23
CA THR A 175 -2.07 17.15 -12.37
C THR A 175 -1.59 18.25 -11.43
N LYS A 176 -1.57 19.49 -11.92
CA LYS A 176 -1.14 20.62 -11.10
C LYS A 176 -2.10 20.78 -9.94
N VAL A 177 -1.58 20.96 -8.73
CA VAL A 177 -2.40 20.92 -7.52
C VAL A 177 -3.47 22.01 -7.56
N GLU A 178 -3.16 23.20 -8.08
CA GLU A 178 -4.14 24.30 -8.19
C GLU A 178 -5.37 23.97 -9.05
N ASP A 179 -5.27 22.98 -9.95
CA ASP A 179 -6.36 22.52 -10.81
C ASP A 179 -7.25 21.46 -10.12
N LEU A 180 -6.85 20.96 -8.96
CA LEU A 180 -7.60 19.98 -8.19
C LEU A 180 -8.65 20.66 -7.32
N TRP A 181 -9.76 19.96 -7.06
CA TRP A 181 -10.90 20.52 -6.31
C TRP A 181 -10.55 20.97 -4.88
N TRP A 182 -9.51 20.39 -4.28
CA TRP A 182 -8.97 20.74 -2.97
C TRP A 182 -7.76 21.69 -3.03
N GLY A 183 -7.32 22.07 -4.24
CA GLY A 183 -6.05 22.71 -4.52
C GLY A 183 -5.98 24.23 -4.36
N GLY A 184 -7.08 24.87 -3.98
CA GLY A 184 -7.21 26.34 -4.05
C GLY A 184 -6.16 27.15 -3.29
N GLY A 185 -5.44 26.54 -2.34
CA GLY A 185 -4.35 27.17 -1.59
C GLY A 185 -2.98 27.17 -2.27
N PHE A 186 -2.81 26.50 -3.42
CA PHE A 186 -1.51 26.24 -4.06
C PHE A 186 -1.32 26.98 -5.39
N LYS A 187 -1.93 28.16 -5.53
CA LYS A 187 -1.87 28.95 -6.77
C LYS A 187 -0.44 29.33 -7.14
N ASP A 188 -0.15 29.25 -8.44
CA ASP A 188 1.12 29.65 -9.06
C ASP A 188 2.35 28.88 -8.53
N LEU A 189 2.14 27.73 -7.88
CA LEU A 189 3.21 26.87 -7.40
C LEU A 189 3.52 25.76 -8.43
N ASP A 190 4.81 25.43 -8.56
CA ASP A 190 5.27 24.26 -9.32
C ASP A 190 5.07 22.99 -8.49
N PHE A 191 3.81 22.68 -8.19
CA PHE A 191 3.41 21.60 -7.30
C PHE A 191 2.31 20.75 -7.94
N TYR A 192 2.58 19.46 -8.09
CA TYR A 192 1.71 18.53 -8.79
C TYR A 192 1.45 17.30 -7.93
N ASN A 193 0.27 16.73 -8.13
CA ASN A 193 -0.14 15.47 -7.53
C ASN A 193 -0.53 14.51 -8.65
N MET A 194 -0.18 13.24 -8.46
CA MET A 194 -0.75 12.14 -9.21
C MET A 194 -1.45 11.23 -8.20
N SER A 195 -2.73 10.97 -8.47
CA SER A 195 -3.54 10.00 -7.75
C SER A 195 -2.90 8.63 -7.84
N GLY A 196 -3.29 7.69 -6.98
CA GLY A 196 -2.56 6.43 -6.90
C GLY A 196 -3.39 5.25 -6.50
N PHE A 197 -2.97 4.57 -5.42
CA PHE A 197 -3.39 3.22 -5.13
C PHE A 197 -3.81 3.05 -3.67
N HIS A 198 -5.02 2.56 -3.47
CA HIS A 198 -5.51 2.09 -2.19
C HIS A 198 -5.13 0.62 -1.98
N PHE A 199 -4.56 0.32 -0.82
CA PHE A 199 -4.29 -1.05 -0.38
C PHE A 199 -5.21 -1.39 0.78
N ARG A 200 -6.03 -2.42 0.62
CA ARG A 200 -6.96 -2.89 1.65
C ARG A 200 -6.82 -4.38 1.88
N PHE A 201 -7.09 -4.82 3.10
CA PHE A 201 -7.18 -6.25 3.36
C PHE A 201 -8.41 -6.85 2.66
N LEU A 202 -8.24 -8.05 2.10
CA LEU A 202 -9.31 -8.74 1.38
C LEU A 202 -10.44 -9.19 2.32
N HIS A 203 -10.09 -9.64 3.52
CA HIS A 203 -11.00 -10.32 4.44
C HIS A 203 -11.98 -9.37 5.15
N ASP A 204 -11.52 -8.20 5.59
CA ASP A 204 -12.32 -7.23 6.35
C ASP A 204 -12.44 -5.85 5.67
N LYS A 205 -11.75 -5.65 4.54
CA LYS A 205 -11.72 -4.40 3.77
C LYS A 205 -11.09 -3.23 4.52
N SER A 206 -10.36 -3.47 5.61
CA SER A 206 -9.68 -2.40 6.32
C SER A 206 -8.53 -1.82 5.49
N GLU A 207 -8.29 -0.52 5.64
CA GLU A 207 -7.21 0.20 4.94
C GLU A 207 -5.85 -0.19 5.51
N ILE A 208 -4.92 -0.51 4.63
CA ILE A 208 -3.51 -0.75 4.96
C ILE A 208 -2.75 0.56 4.75
N ALA A 209 -2.83 1.11 3.55
CA ALA A 209 -2.18 2.36 3.16
C ALA A 209 -2.81 2.90 1.86
N HIS A 210 -2.67 4.21 1.69
CA HIS A 210 -2.93 4.90 0.43
C HIS A 210 -1.61 5.45 -0.11
N LEU A 211 -1.27 5.10 -1.35
CA LEU A 211 -0.09 5.59 -2.06
C LEU A 211 -0.48 6.68 -3.06
N GLN A 212 0.18 7.84 -2.96
CA GLN A 212 0.06 8.95 -3.90
C GLN A 212 1.44 9.51 -4.24
N PHE A 213 1.54 10.18 -5.38
CA PHE A 213 2.78 10.73 -5.89
C PHE A 213 2.72 12.25 -5.98
N TRP A 214 3.86 12.88 -5.78
CA TRP A 214 3.96 14.33 -5.73
C TRP A 214 5.27 14.77 -6.40
N THR A 215 5.22 15.89 -7.11
CA THR A 215 6.41 16.60 -7.55
C THR A 215 6.34 18.03 -7.03
N ALA A 216 7.47 18.54 -6.54
CA ALA A 216 7.61 19.92 -6.12
C ALA A 216 8.89 20.48 -6.75
N GLY A 217 8.72 21.45 -7.64
CA GLY A 217 9.83 22.17 -8.23
C GLY A 217 10.36 23.27 -7.31
N MET A 218 11.59 23.70 -7.59
CA MET A 218 12.12 24.89 -6.96
C MET A 218 11.34 26.11 -7.48
N PRO A 219 10.94 27.06 -6.61
CA PRO A 219 10.42 28.31 -7.09
C PRO A 219 11.44 28.96 -8.04
N PRO A 220 11.00 29.66 -9.10
CA PRO A 220 11.92 30.41 -9.94
C PRO A 220 12.76 31.32 -9.03
N PRO A 221 14.07 31.47 -9.29
CA PRO A 221 14.93 32.30 -8.45
C PRO A 221 14.33 33.70 -8.41
N SER A 222 13.76 34.05 -7.25
CA SER A 222 13.27 35.39 -7.01
C SER A 222 14.44 36.35 -7.22
N SER A 223 14.19 37.44 -7.96
CA SER A 223 15.03 38.63 -7.96
C SER A 223 15.46 39.02 -6.53
N PRO A 224 16.60 39.70 -6.38
CA PRO A 224 17.58 39.42 -5.33
C PRO A 224 17.10 39.79 -3.92
N THR A 225 17.47 38.92 -2.98
CA THR A 225 17.71 39.16 -1.54
C THR A 225 16.66 39.93 -0.74
N LEU A 226 16.12 39.27 0.27
CA LEU A 226 16.18 39.79 1.64
C LEU A 226 16.55 38.63 2.56
N ARG A 227 17.80 38.68 3.05
CA ARG A 227 18.22 37.93 4.23
C ARG A 227 17.44 38.49 5.42
N CYS A 228 16.87 37.61 6.23
CA CYS A 228 16.64 37.84 7.65
C CYS A 228 17.24 36.64 8.38
#